data_AF-A0A4D7DLP9-F1
#
_entry.id   AF-A0A4D7DLP9-F1
#
_cell.length_a   1.000
_cell.length_b   1.000
_cell.length_c   1.000
_cell.angle_alpha   90.00
_cell.angle_beta   90.00
_cell.angle_gamma   90.00
#
_symmetry.space_group_name_H-M   'P 1'
#
loop_
_entity.id
_entity.type
_entity.pdbx_description
1 polymer ?
#
loop_
_entity_poly.entity_id
_entity_poly.type
_entity_poly.pdbx_seq_one_letter_code
_entity_poly.pdbx_strand_id
1 'polypeptide(L)'
;MTQEQVIEQRLVKCGLKAGGISVKYEEDLQSIEVIIGPAARANQGHFECIKDAAAHEIVTFEDGAMYKAYNDYTSEAARPQMLESLTATLRERKLLQGFPERGSFQSLGEFARALEKHAGTKPGAALRVDGDGIVFDPPHEANLPADFAAKYSDLLSVVMFASVRDHISFGFIGNEAVSPDR
;
A
#
# COMPACT_ATOMS: atom_id res chain seq x y z
N MET A 1 12.73 -17.98 -24.55
CA MET A 1 11.72 -18.16 -23.49
C MET A 1 11.40 -16.78 -23.01
N THR A 2 10.13 -16.38 -23.04
CA THR A 2 9.72 -15.04 -22.58
C THR A 2 9.71 -14.99 -21.05
N GLN A 3 9.66 -13.79 -20.47
CA GLN A 3 9.65 -13.63 -19.02
C GLN A 3 8.38 -14.26 -18.41
N GLU A 4 7.24 -14.16 -19.10
CA GLU A 4 5.97 -14.78 -18.72
C GLU A 4 6.11 -16.30 -18.61
N GLN A 5 6.74 -16.94 -19.61
CA GLN A 5 6.99 -18.39 -19.60
C GLN A 5 7.92 -18.81 -18.45
N VAL A 6 8.91 -17.97 -18.11
CA VAL A 6 9.81 -18.23 -16.97
C VAL A 6 9.04 -18.17 -15.65
N ILE A 7 8.18 -17.16 -15.48
CA ILE A 7 7.36 -16.99 -14.27
C ILE A 7 6.37 -18.16 -14.15
N GLU A 8 5.65 -18.50 -15.21
CA GLU A 8 4.70 -19.62 -15.22
C GLU A 8 5.38 -20.93 -14.81
N GLN A 9 6.56 -21.24 -15.37
CA GLN A 9 7.32 -22.43 -14.99
C GLN A 9 7.77 -22.42 -13.52
N ARG A 10 8.13 -21.27 -12.97
CA ARG A 10 8.48 -21.14 -11.55
C ARG A 10 7.27 -21.37 -10.65
N LEU A 11 6.11 -20.82 -11.02
CA LEU A 11 4.86 -21.03 -10.28
C LEU A 11 4.44 -22.50 -10.29
N VAL A 12 4.60 -23.20 -11.42
CA VAL A 12 4.37 -24.65 -11.48
C VAL A 12 5.34 -25.41 -10.57
N LYS A 13 6.62 -25.00 -10.50
CA LYS A 13 7.60 -25.58 -9.56
C LYS A 13 7.25 -25.31 -8.09
N CYS A 14 6.50 -24.23 -7.79
CA CYS A 14 5.93 -23.98 -6.47
C CYS A 14 4.76 -24.93 -6.11
N GLY A 15 4.37 -25.84 -7.02
CA GLY A 15 3.30 -26.82 -6.80
C GLY A 15 1.93 -26.36 -7.29
N LEU A 16 1.83 -25.20 -7.95
CA LEU A 16 0.59 -24.73 -8.54
C LEU A 16 0.29 -25.49 -9.84
N LYS A 17 -1.00 -25.63 -10.15
CA LYS A 17 -1.44 -26.23 -11.41
C LYS A 17 -1.45 -25.20 -12.53
N ALA A 18 -0.74 -25.49 -13.62
CA ALA A 18 -0.65 -24.63 -14.80
C ALA A 18 -2.02 -24.16 -15.32
N GLY A 19 -3.02 -25.06 -15.36
CA GLY A 19 -4.36 -24.74 -15.85
C GLY A 19 -5.18 -23.73 -15.02
N GLY A 20 -4.64 -23.20 -13.92
CA GLY A 20 -5.24 -22.10 -13.17
C GLY A 20 -4.33 -20.88 -13.02
N ILE A 21 -3.26 -20.81 -13.80
CA ILE A 21 -2.35 -19.66 -13.83
C ILE A 21 -2.49 -18.99 -15.19
N SER A 22 -2.54 -17.66 -15.20
CA SER A 22 -2.34 -16.85 -16.40
C SER A 22 -1.21 -15.86 -16.12
N VAL A 23 -0.27 -15.72 -17.05
CA VAL A 23 0.84 -14.76 -16.95
C VAL A 23 0.87 -13.97 -18.24
N LYS A 24 0.64 -12.65 -18.14
CA LYS A 24 0.51 -11.78 -19.30
C LYS A 24 1.14 -10.42 -19.02
N TYR A 25 1.78 -9.84 -20.03
CA TYR A 25 2.16 -8.44 -19.97
C TYR A 25 0.91 -7.56 -20.13
N GLU A 26 0.70 -6.65 -19.18
CA GLU A 26 -0.38 -5.67 -19.21
C GLU A 26 0.18 -4.31 -19.61
N GLU A 27 -0.25 -3.81 -20.78
CA GLU A 27 0.25 -2.54 -21.32
C GLU A 27 -0.10 -1.36 -20.41
N ASP A 28 -1.30 -1.35 -19.82
CA ASP A 28 -1.73 -0.27 -18.93
C ASP A 28 -0.92 -0.24 -17.62
N LEU A 29 -0.39 -1.38 -17.18
CA LEU A 29 0.42 -1.51 -15.97
C LEU A 29 1.92 -1.40 -16.26
N GLN A 30 2.32 -1.48 -17.54
CA GLN A 30 3.71 -1.60 -17.98
C GLN A 30 4.48 -2.70 -17.19
N SER A 31 3.79 -3.79 -16.87
CA SER A 31 4.26 -4.87 -15.99
C SER A 31 3.59 -6.18 -16.39
N ILE A 32 4.16 -7.30 -15.97
CA ILE A 32 3.50 -8.60 -16.07
C ILE A 32 2.51 -8.74 -14.91
N GLU A 33 1.30 -9.17 -15.24
CA GLU A 33 0.31 -9.61 -14.27
C GLU A 33 0.25 -11.16 -14.26
N VAL A 34 0.38 -11.71 -13.06
CA VAL A 34 0.17 -13.12 -12.74
C VAL A 34 -1.20 -13.26 -12.11
N ILE A 35 -2.14 -13.89 -12.81
CA ILE A 35 -3.47 -14.21 -12.29
C ILE A 35 -3.48 -15.65 -11.81
N ILE A 36 -3.82 -15.85 -10.53
CA ILE A 36 -3.92 -17.16 -9.88
C ILE A 36 -5.38 -17.44 -9.55
N GLY A 37 -5.99 -18.32 -10.34
CA GLY A 37 -7.36 -18.77 -10.12
C GLY A 37 -7.45 -20.00 -9.19
N PRO A 38 -8.65 -20.36 -8.70
CA PRO A 38 -8.84 -21.51 -7.82
C PRO A 38 -8.33 -22.85 -8.39
N ALA A 39 -8.35 -23.00 -9.72
CA ALA A 39 -7.85 -24.19 -10.41
C ALA A 39 -6.33 -24.42 -10.20
N ALA A 40 -5.57 -23.38 -9.86
CA ALA A 40 -4.14 -23.47 -9.53
C ALA A 40 -3.90 -24.22 -8.22
N ARG A 41 -4.92 -24.33 -7.35
CA ARG A 41 -4.85 -24.92 -6.01
C ARG A 41 -3.80 -24.25 -5.11
N ALA A 42 -3.61 -22.95 -5.29
CA ALA A 42 -2.79 -22.15 -4.40
C ALA A 42 -3.38 -22.13 -2.98
N ASN A 43 -2.52 -21.99 -1.99
CA ASN A 43 -2.86 -21.85 -0.57
C ASN A 43 -1.77 -21.01 0.10
N GLN A 44 -1.97 -20.63 1.36
CA GLN A 44 -1.03 -19.75 2.08
C GLN A 44 0.39 -20.32 2.19
N GLY A 45 0.55 -21.64 2.23
CA GLY A 45 1.85 -22.30 2.24
C GLY A 45 2.66 -22.09 0.96
N HIS A 46 2.06 -21.59 -0.12
CA HIS A 46 2.75 -21.26 -1.37
C HIS A 46 3.19 -19.80 -1.46
N PHE A 47 2.79 -18.92 -0.53
CA PHE A 47 2.96 -17.46 -0.70
C PHE A 47 4.41 -17.01 -0.88
N GLU A 48 5.35 -17.57 -0.12
CA GLU A 48 6.77 -17.26 -0.27
C GLU A 48 7.29 -17.64 -1.66
N CYS A 49 6.99 -18.85 -2.11
CA CYS A 49 7.41 -19.33 -3.42
C CYS A 49 6.76 -18.53 -4.56
N ILE A 50 5.47 -18.16 -4.43
CA ILE A 50 4.78 -17.31 -5.41
C ILE A 50 5.44 -15.94 -5.50
N LYS A 51 5.72 -15.29 -4.36
CA LYS A 51 6.42 -14.00 -4.30
C LYS A 51 7.78 -14.08 -4.99
N ASP A 52 8.56 -15.11 -4.71
CA ASP A 52 9.89 -15.26 -5.31
C ASP A 52 9.83 -15.65 -6.79
N ALA A 53 8.80 -16.39 -7.22
CA ALA A 53 8.58 -16.74 -8.62
C ALA A 53 8.22 -15.52 -9.47
N ALA A 54 7.32 -14.66 -8.97
CA ALA A 54 6.86 -13.44 -9.63
C ALA A 54 7.85 -12.27 -9.47
N ALA A 55 8.71 -12.29 -8.45
CA ALA A 55 9.67 -11.24 -8.14
C ALA A 55 8.99 -9.86 -7.94
N HIS A 56 9.10 -8.96 -8.92
CA HIS A 56 8.53 -7.61 -8.86
C HIS A 56 7.22 -7.46 -9.63
N GLU A 57 6.76 -8.54 -10.28
CA GLU A 57 5.53 -8.54 -11.07
C GLU A 57 4.29 -8.60 -10.19
N ILE A 58 3.16 -8.16 -10.75
CA ILE A 58 1.89 -8.06 -10.04
C ILE A 58 1.30 -9.46 -9.91
N VAL A 59 0.89 -9.85 -8.70
CA VAL A 59 0.22 -11.12 -8.44
C VAL A 59 -1.20 -10.85 -7.97
N THR A 60 -2.17 -11.28 -8.76
CA THR A 60 -3.60 -11.15 -8.49
C THR A 60 -4.19 -12.52 -8.24
N PHE A 61 -4.95 -12.69 -7.16
CA PHE A 61 -5.77 -13.89 -6.95
C PHE A 61 -7.22 -13.57 -7.30
N GLU A 62 -7.88 -14.45 -8.05
CA GLU A 62 -9.31 -14.30 -8.36
C GLU A 62 -10.18 -14.50 -7.11
N ASP A 63 -9.70 -15.29 -6.15
CA ASP A 63 -10.32 -15.45 -4.84
C ASP A 63 -9.96 -14.25 -3.95
N GLY A 64 -10.95 -13.43 -3.60
CA GLY A 64 -10.71 -12.19 -2.85
C GLY A 64 -10.14 -12.42 -1.44
N ALA A 65 -10.46 -13.53 -0.77
CA ALA A 65 -9.91 -13.84 0.55
C ALA A 65 -8.44 -14.26 0.45
N MET A 66 -8.09 -15.07 -0.56
CA MET A 66 -6.72 -15.45 -0.86
C MET A 66 -5.91 -14.24 -1.30
N TYR A 67 -6.49 -13.35 -2.12
CA TYR A 67 -5.83 -12.13 -2.56
C TYR A 67 -5.50 -11.23 -1.38
N LYS A 68 -6.47 -11.01 -0.48
CA LYS A 68 -6.23 -10.26 0.75
C LYS A 68 -5.13 -10.90 1.60
N ALA A 69 -5.19 -12.21 1.84
CA ALA A 69 -4.20 -12.91 2.63
C ALA A 69 -2.78 -12.82 2.01
N TYR A 70 -2.68 -12.88 0.69
CA TYR A 70 -1.41 -12.72 -0.02
C TYR A 70 -0.87 -11.29 0.10
N ASN A 71 -1.72 -10.28 -0.05
CA ASN A 71 -1.33 -8.87 0.14
C ASN A 71 -0.92 -8.56 1.59
N ASP A 72 -1.60 -9.13 2.58
CA ASP A 72 -1.22 -9.01 3.99
C ASP A 72 0.18 -9.63 4.20
N TYR A 73 0.43 -10.81 3.61
CA TYR A 73 1.74 -11.48 3.66
C TYR A 73 2.85 -10.65 3.01
N THR A 74 2.66 -10.17 1.78
CA THR A 74 3.68 -9.40 1.06
C THR A 74 3.96 -8.06 1.73
N SER A 75 2.92 -7.41 2.26
CA SER A 75 3.06 -6.16 3.03
C SER A 75 3.88 -6.37 4.30
N GLU A 76 3.61 -7.44 5.06
CA GLU A 76 4.39 -7.74 6.26
C GLU A 76 5.84 -8.11 5.92
N ALA A 77 6.07 -8.86 4.84
CA ALA A 77 7.42 -9.20 4.37
C ALA A 77 8.22 -7.95 3.93
N ALA A 78 7.57 -6.96 3.31
CA ALA A 78 8.20 -5.71 2.88
C ALA A 78 8.39 -4.70 4.02
N ARG A 79 7.65 -4.85 5.14
CA ARG A 79 7.57 -3.88 6.23
C ARG A 79 8.93 -3.43 6.79
N PRO A 80 9.94 -4.30 7.02
CA PRO A 80 11.23 -3.85 7.54
C PRO A 80 11.93 -2.85 6.61
N GLN A 81 11.93 -3.12 5.30
CA GLN A 81 12.55 -2.24 4.30
C GLN A 81 11.77 -0.94 4.15
N MET A 82 10.44 -1.01 4.19
CA MET A 82 9.58 0.18 4.18
C MET A 82 9.86 1.07 5.40
N LEU A 83 9.96 0.50 6.60
CA LEU A 83 10.28 1.23 7.83
C LEU A 83 11.67 1.88 7.76
N GLU A 84 12.67 1.19 7.23
CA GLU A 84 14.01 1.76 7.05
C GLU A 84 13.96 2.99 6.12
N SER A 85 13.34 2.85 4.96
CA SER A 85 13.20 3.93 3.96
C SER A 85 12.42 5.14 4.51
N LEU A 86 11.29 4.89 5.18
CA LEU A 86 10.48 5.94 5.79
C LEU A 86 11.21 6.61 6.96
N THR A 87 11.96 5.85 7.76
CA THR A 87 12.79 6.40 8.84
C THR A 87 13.87 7.32 8.29
N ALA A 88 14.55 6.93 7.19
CA ALA A 88 15.54 7.77 6.52
C ALA A 88 14.90 9.07 6.02
N THR A 89 13.75 8.97 5.34
CA THR A 89 12.98 10.12 4.84
C THR A 89 12.61 11.09 5.98
N LEU A 90 12.07 10.59 7.09
CA LEU A 90 11.72 11.45 8.23
C LEU A 90 12.93 12.05 8.91
N ARG A 91 14.08 11.37 8.94
CA ARG A 91 15.32 11.90 9.49
C ARG A 91 15.84 13.07 8.65
N GLU A 92 15.88 12.91 7.33
CA GLU A 92 16.30 13.97 6.40
C GLU A 92 15.42 15.22 6.51
N ARG A 93 14.12 15.02 6.69
CA ARG A 93 13.13 16.09 6.89
C ARG A 93 13.07 16.63 8.32
N LYS A 94 13.87 16.09 9.25
CA LYS A 94 13.87 16.44 10.69
C LYS A 94 12.52 16.22 11.38
N LEU A 95 11.72 15.30 10.86
CA LEU A 95 10.40 14.91 11.38
C LEU A 95 10.47 13.67 12.30
N LEU A 96 11.64 13.05 12.49
CA LEU A 96 11.75 11.89 13.37
C LEU A 96 11.76 12.26 14.87
N GLN A 97 12.32 13.43 15.21
CA GLN A 97 12.39 13.88 16.59
C GLN A 97 11.02 14.31 17.11
N GLY A 98 10.61 13.78 18.27
CA GLY A 98 9.31 14.12 18.86
C GLY A 98 8.11 13.54 18.11
N PHE A 99 8.33 12.53 17.26
CA PHE A 99 7.26 11.91 16.48
C PHE A 99 6.15 11.37 17.41
N PRO A 100 4.85 11.60 17.11
CA PRO A 100 3.75 11.12 17.92
C PRO A 100 3.74 9.58 18.08
N GLU A 101 3.70 9.11 19.31
CA GLU A 101 3.55 7.68 19.62
C GLU A 101 2.07 7.30 19.70
N ARG A 102 1.65 6.27 18.96
CA ARG A 102 0.24 5.88 18.92
C ARG A 102 -0.34 5.63 20.32
N GLY A 103 0.41 4.97 21.20
CA GLY A 103 -0.02 4.65 22.57
C GLY A 103 -0.27 5.85 23.49
N SER A 104 0.18 7.04 23.12
CA SER A 104 -0.01 8.27 23.91
C SER A 104 -1.37 8.95 23.71
N PHE A 105 -2.25 8.41 22.85
CA PHE A 105 -3.54 9.02 22.50
C PHE A 105 -4.70 8.05 22.70
N GLN A 106 -5.83 8.56 23.20
CA GLN A 106 -6.99 7.73 23.55
C GLN A 106 -7.75 7.20 22.33
N SER A 107 -7.65 7.90 21.19
CA SER A 107 -8.34 7.53 19.95
C SER A 107 -7.46 7.72 18.71
N LEU A 108 -7.83 7.04 17.61
CA LEU A 108 -7.19 7.25 16.30
C LEU A 108 -7.38 8.69 15.82
N GLY A 109 -8.51 9.33 16.13
CA GLY A 109 -8.78 10.71 15.74
C GLY A 109 -7.87 11.72 16.44
N GLU A 110 -7.54 11.50 17.72
CA GLU A 110 -6.53 12.29 18.42
C GLU A 110 -5.14 12.09 17.85
N PHE A 111 -4.80 10.84 17.54
CA PHE A 111 -3.52 10.51 16.93
C PHE A 111 -3.36 11.15 15.54
N ALA A 112 -4.38 11.05 14.67
CA ALA A 112 -4.39 11.69 13.35
C ALA A 112 -4.16 13.22 13.45
N ARG A 113 -4.84 13.88 14.39
CA ARG A 113 -4.65 15.32 14.66
C ARG A 113 -3.23 15.65 15.14
N ALA A 114 -2.62 14.76 15.91
CA ALA A 114 -1.24 14.92 16.36
C ALA A 114 -0.24 14.74 15.20
N LEU A 115 -0.50 13.80 14.29
CA LEU A 115 0.29 13.60 13.07
C LEU A 115 0.23 14.84 12.16
N GLU A 116 -0.96 15.42 11.95
CA GLU A 116 -1.11 16.67 11.21
C GLU A 116 -0.30 17.81 11.84
N LYS A 117 -0.45 18.01 13.16
CA LYS A 117 0.31 19.04 13.89
C LYS A 117 1.82 18.84 13.74
N HIS A 118 2.28 17.60 13.86
CA HIS A 118 3.69 17.24 13.75
C HIS A 118 4.25 17.54 12.35
N ALA A 119 3.44 17.33 11.32
CA ALA A 119 3.77 17.66 9.93
C ALA A 119 3.55 19.15 9.57
N GLY A 120 3.25 20.03 10.54
CA GLY A 120 2.98 21.44 10.28
C GLY A 120 1.62 21.75 9.64
N THR A 121 0.73 20.74 9.56
CA THR A 121 -0.65 20.89 9.07
C THR A 121 -1.59 21.25 10.23
N LYS A 122 -2.65 22.00 9.94
CA LYS A 122 -3.69 22.30 10.93
C LYS A 122 -4.39 21.00 11.37
N PRO A 123 -4.55 20.73 12.69
CA PRO A 123 -5.28 19.56 13.16
C PRO A 123 -6.73 19.49 12.64
N GLY A 124 -7.13 18.32 12.16
CA GLY A 124 -8.44 18.00 11.58
C GLY A 124 -8.65 18.55 10.17
N ALA A 125 -7.58 18.95 9.47
CA ALA A 125 -7.71 19.59 8.17
C ALA A 125 -7.67 18.61 7.00
N ALA A 126 -6.86 17.55 7.09
CA ALA A 126 -6.56 16.65 5.98
C ALA A 126 -6.59 15.16 6.34
N LEU A 127 -6.58 14.79 7.62
CA LEU A 127 -6.76 13.40 8.05
C LEU A 127 -8.12 13.19 8.72
N ARG A 128 -8.79 12.08 8.39
CA ARG A 128 -10.01 11.61 9.04
C ARG A 128 -9.86 10.15 9.44
N VAL A 129 -10.67 9.72 10.41
CA VAL A 129 -10.79 8.30 10.76
C VAL A 129 -11.94 7.72 9.96
N ASP A 130 -11.70 6.57 9.34
CA ASP A 130 -12.73 5.76 8.68
C ASP A 130 -12.54 4.30 9.10
N GLY A 131 -13.57 3.73 9.73
CA GLY A 131 -13.47 2.42 10.40
C GLY A 131 -12.34 2.36 11.42
N ASP A 132 -11.39 1.45 11.18
CA ASP A 132 -10.17 1.23 11.97
C ASP A 132 -8.92 1.91 11.37
N GLY A 133 -9.10 2.69 10.30
CA GLY A 133 -8.03 3.35 9.55
C GLY A 133 -8.04 4.86 9.63
N ILE A 134 -7.02 5.44 8.99
CA ILE A 134 -6.91 6.88 8.72
C ILE A 134 -7.02 7.08 7.22
N VAL A 135 -7.80 8.06 6.80
CA VAL A 135 -7.93 8.45 5.39
C VAL A 135 -7.45 9.88 5.19
N PHE A 136 -6.77 10.11 4.08
CA PHE A 136 -6.37 11.43 3.62
C PHE A 136 -7.52 12.05 2.84
N ASP A 137 -8.07 13.13 3.39
CA ASP A 137 -9.21 13.89 2.86
C ASP A 137 -8.98 15.40 3.10
N PRO A 138 -8.07 16.02 2.33
CA PRO A 138 -7.77 17.43 2.42
C PRO A 138 -8.94 18.27 1.89
N PRO A 139 -9.03 19.55 2.26
CA PRO A 139 -10.04 20.44 1.71
C PRO A 139 -9.87 20.51 0.19
N HIS A 140 -10.99 20.50 -0.54
CA HIS A 140 -10.99 20.71 -1.98
C HIS A 140 -10.57 22.15 -2.27
N GLU A 141 -9.29 22.34 -2.59
CA GLU A 141 -8.73 23.62 -2.98
C GLU A 141 -8.44 23.61 -4.48
N ALA A 142 -8.76 24.70 -5.18
CA ALA A 142 -8.52 24.87 -6.62
C ALA A 142 -7.04 25.16 -6.94
N ASN A 143 -6.11 24.48 -6.27
CA ASN A 143 -4.68 24.75 -6.39
C ASN A 143 -4.03 23.86 -7.45
N LEU A 144 -2.90 24.34 -8.01
CA LEU A 144 -2.09 23.57 -8.95
C LEU A 144 -1.47 22.35 -8.26
N PRO A 145 -1.22 21.23 -8.97
CA PRO A 145 -0.62 20.02 -8.38
C PRO A 145 0.71 20.24 -7.62
N ALA A 146 1.51 21.23 -8.03
CA ALA A 146 2.76 21.58 -7.37
C ALA A 146 2.56 22.12 -5.94
N ASP A 147 1.50 22.90 -5.73
CA ASP A 147 1.17 23.48 -4.43
C ASP A 147 0.68 22.39 -3.46
N PHE A 148 -0.02 21.39 -3.99
CA PHE A 148 -0.47 20.23 -3.24
C PHE A 148 0.71 19.41 -2.70
N ALA A 149 1.70 19.10 -3.55
CA ALA A 149 2.88 18.33 -3.14
C ALA A 149 3.69 19.10 -2.09
N ALA A 150 3.91 20.40 -2.31
CA ALA A 150 4.60 21.25 -1.34
C ALA A 150 3.86 21.29 0.01
N LYS A 151 2.54 21.34 0.00
CA LYS A 151 1.70 21.47 1.20
C LYS A 151 1.60 20.18 2.02
N TYR A 152 1.46 19.02 1.38
CA TYR A 152 1.13 17.78 2.07
C TYR A 152 2.25 16.73 2.08
N SER A 153 3.38 16.96 1.41
CA SER A 153 4.47 15.98 1.35
C SER A 153 4.95 15.52 2.73
N ASP A 154 5.05 16.42 3.71
CA ASP A 154 5.47 16.07 5.07
C ASP A 154 4.38 15.26 5.80
N LEU A 155 3.12 15.64 5.65
CA LEU A 155 1.99 14.91 6.22
C LEU A 155 1.92 13.49 5.67
N LEU A 156 2.08 13.33 4.36
CA LEU A 156 2.09 12.02 3.71
C LEU A 156 3.25 11.16 4.20
N SER A 157 4.46 11.71 4.35
CA SER A 157 5.58 10.96 4.92
C SER A 157 5.33 10.55 6.38
N VAL A 158 4.77 11.45 7.20
CA VAL A 158 4.46 11.20 8.61
C VAL A 158 3.38 10.12 8.76
N VAL A 159 2.28 10.22 8.02
CA VAL A 159 1.19 9.24 8.13
C VAL A 159 1.58 7.88 7.55
N MET A 160 2.35 7.83 6.46
CA MET A 160 2.86 6.56 5.92
C MET A 160 3.78 5.85 6.92
N PHE A 161 4.70 6.57 7.56
CA PHE A 161 5.55 6.01 8.61
C PHE A 161 4.73 5.48 9.80
N ALA A 162 3.78 6.26 10.30
CA ALA A 162 2.90 5.82 11.38
C ALA A 162 2.09 4.57 11.00
N SER A 163 1.56 4.54 9.78
CA SER A 163 0.73 3.44 9.27
C SER A 163 1.50 2.13 9.20
N VAL A 164 2.71 2.16 8.66
CA VAL A 164 3.59 0.99 8.57
C VAL A 164 4.10 0.56 9.95
N ARG A 165 4.46 1.51 10.82
CA ARG A 165 4.97 1.23 12.17
C ARG A 165 3.91 0.62 13.08
N ASP A 166 2.73 1.22 13.08
CA ASP A 166 1.67 0.95 14.06
C ASP A 166 0.55 0.04 13.50
N HIS A 167 0.72 -0.52 12.30
CA HIS A 167 -0.27 -1.36 11.60
C HIS A 167 -1.63 -0.67 11.43
N ILE A 168 -1.61 0.61 11.10
CA ILE A 168 -2.82 1.40 10.87
C ILE A 168 -3.11 1.39 9.37
N SER A 169 -4.35 1.06 8.99
CA SER A 169 -4.78 1.19 7.60
C SER A 169 -4.75 2.66 7.17
N PHE A 170 -4.15 2.94 6.02
CA PHE A 170 -4.12 4.28 5.44
C PHE A 170 -4.62 4.27 4.02
N GLY A 171 -5.52 5.20 3.72
CA GLY A 171 -6.11 5.35 2.40
C GLY A 171 -6.24 6.81 1.99
N PHE A 172 -6.70 7.01 0.75
CA PHE A 172 -7.04 8.32 0.20
C PHE A 172 -8.54 8.34 -0.06
N ILE A 173 -9.24 9.41 0.35
CA ILE A 173 -10.55 9.69 -0.22
C ILE A 173 -10.30 10.26 -1.62
N GLY A 174 -10.54 9.43 -2.63
CA GLY A 174 -10.51 9.85 -4.02
C GLY A 174 -11.69 10.76 -4.33
N ASN A 175 -11.48 11.75 -5.19
CA ASN A 175 -12.56 12.56 -5.75
C ASN A 175 -13.49 11.65 -6.59
N GLU A 176 -14.53 11.11 -5.97
CA GLU A 176 -15.69 10.52 -6.67
C GLU A 176 -16.44 11.57 -7.54
N ALA A 177 -15.92 12.80 -7.64
CA ALA A 177 -16.41 13.88 -8.48
C ALA A 177 -15.77 13.95 -9.89
N VAL A 178 -14.88 13.03 -10.30
CA VAL A 178 -14.39 12.98 -11.70
C VAL A 178 -14.80 11.66 -12.38
N SER A 179 -16.09 11.40 -12.40
CA SER A 179 -16.73 10.71 -13.53
C SER A 179 -18.00 11.48 -13.90
N PRO A 180 -17.90 12.52 -14.75
CA PRO A 180 -19.06 12.94 -15.51
C PRO A 180 -19.23 11.93 -16.64
N ASP A 181 -20.23 11.06 -16.51
CA ASP A 181 -20.91 10.38 -17.63
C ASP A 181 -20.02 9.84 -18.78
N ARG A 182 -19.75 8.53 -18.77
CA ARG A 182 -20.04 7.52 -19.83
C ARG A 182 -19.01 6.41 -19.95
#